data_AF-A0A1H6XSN1-F1
#
_entry.id   AF-A0A1H6XSN1-F1
#
_cell.length_a   1.000
_cell.length_b   1.000
_cell.length_c   1.000
_cell.angle_alpha   90.00
_cell.angle_beta   90.00
_cell.angle_gamma   90.00
#
_symmetry.space_group_name_H-M   'P 1'
#
loop_
_entity.id
_entity.type
_entity.pdbx_description
1 polymer ?
#
loop_
_entity_poly.entity_id
_entity_poly.type
_entity_poly.pdbx_seq_one_letter_code
_entity_poly.pdbx_strand_id
1 'polypeptide(L)'
;MTINKLLTLLTSLLSILSFGQNKIYYDTQGKETTKEKHDNNKNGLPVNGASIEGKQQKNYKNGELVSIDYYKDKGYDDELRDLQYTEYYTKDQLIKVLYYTFKIIEDMQPSYTGFYNNEKPYNGYFISPETIIDNIHLVDYYENGIRLYQYSFDFLEQLDSFTKLLYDQRTIFKDGKVTTGYRYLSDKGLLLRLRYLNGKINLIEINGFGMHAFNRNTIEYVNDEVIIKDFSSPLYLKIFKKSQYLDIELYDQNGKVDIKKPKEVTDKTPNSNKIYYLEDNTIKSYNTIVLSEEYYNELRDNYKSQETLHTFYSFHPFNTQTPEEFFTEHANQFETVLNATAALKSADKESKERLQIDITEKLSTKNKDNNNQFGFLKYNDKGEPSEGTEITKVGSTYKIDFYINDRKVKTTTYKNLEELKKKDPLTELINIYNN
;
A
#
# COMPACT_ATOMS: atom_id res chain seq x y z
N MET A 1 -11.33 74.81 -66.96
CA MET A 1 -9.98 75.30 -67.30
C MET A 1 -9.87 76.68 -66.67
N THR A 2 -9.26 76.91 -65.50
CA THR A 2 -8.20 76.25 -64.71
C THR A 2 -8.26 76.88 -63.30
N ILE A 3 -8.32 76.23 -62.13
CA ILE A 3 -7.64 75.01 -61.61
C ILE A 3 -6.20 74.95 -62.11
N ASN A 4 -5.25 75.59 -61.40
CA ASN A 4 -3.90 75.05 -61.09
C ASN A 4 -2.82 76.01 -60.59
N LYS A 5 -3.08 77.30 -60.33
CA LYS A 5 -2.10 78.18 -59.65
C LYS A 5 -2.89 79.17 -58.80
N LEU A 6 -3.04 79.03 -57.49
CA LEU A 6 -1.98 78.88 -56.52
C LEU A 6 -2.51 78.11 -55.31
N LEU A 7 -2.73 76.83 -55.58
CA LEU A 7 -2.79 75.69 -54.66
C LEU A 7 -1.44 75.49 -53.93
N THR A 8 -0.51 76.44 -54.03
CA THR A 8 0.90 76.37 -53.57
C THR A 8 1.16 77.29 -52.38
N LEU A 9 0.21 78.17 -52.02
CA LEU A 9 0.31 79.01 -50.82
C LEU A 9 -0.45 78.43 -49.63
N LEU A 10 -1.33 77.44 -49.86
CA LEU A 10 -2.12 76.78 -48.82
C LEU A 10 -1.42 75.53 -48.23
N THR A 11 -0.26 75.14 -48.77
CA THR A 11 0.44 73.89 -48.40
C THR A 11 1.74 74.11 -47.62
N SER A 12 2.11 75.35 -47.27
CA SER A 12 3.41 75.63 -46.64
C SER A 12 3.39 76.49 -45.37
N LEU A 13 2.21 76.85 -44.85
CA LEU A 13 2.09 77.45 -43.52
C LEU A 13 0.97 76.78 -42.70
N LEU A 14 1.40 75.84 -41.84
CA LEU A 14 0.88 75.65 -40.49
C LEU A 14 -0.57 75.13 -40.42
N SER A 15 -0.83 73.82 -40.44
CA SER A 15 -0.19 72.75 -39.65
C SER A 15 -0.02 73.15 -38.17
N ILE A 16 -1.14 73.45 -37.49
CA ILE A 16 -1.35 73.34 -36.04
C ILE A 16 -2.88 73.47 -35.81
N LEU A 17 -3.45 72.52 -35.05
CA LEU A 17 -4.84 72.42 -34.55
C LEU A 17 -5.89 71.72 -35.44
N SER A 18 -5.70 70.43 -35.67
CA SER A 18 -6.64 69.39 -35.21
C SER A 18 -6.09 68.01 -35.52
N PHE A 19 -4.97 67.66 -34.88
CA PHE A 19 -4.74 66.24 -34.65
C PHE A 19 -5.83 65.78 -33.70
N GLY A 20 -6.79 64.99 -34.21
CA GLY A 20 -7.53 64.09 -33.35
C GLY A 20 -6.47 63.32 -32.56
N GLN A 21 -6.44 63.52 -31.25
CA GLN A 21 -5.54 62.77 -30.39
C GLN A 21 -5.83 61.29 -30.64
N ASN A 22 -4.91 60.61 -31.33
CA ASN A 22 -4.84 59.16 -31.19
C ASN A 22 -4.63 58.94 -29.70
N LYS A 23 -5.66 58.41 -29.04
CA LYS A 23 -5.60 58.06 -27.64
C LYS A 23 -4.36 57.17 -27.47
N ILE A 24 -3.37 57.65 -26.74
CA ILE A 24 -2.13 56.91 -26.52
C ILE A 24 -2.45 55.87 -25.45
N TYR A 25 -2.21 54.61 -25.76
CA TYR A 25 -2.45 53.51 -24.85
C TYR A 25 -1.13 53.08 -24.25
N TYR A 26 -1.10 52.73 -22.96
CA TYR A 26 0.09 52.23 -22.29
C TYR A 26 -0.16 50.80 -21.79
N ASP A 27 0.85 49.94 -21.85
CA ASP A 27 0.81 48.63 -21.21
C ASP A 27 0.98 48.73 -19.68
N THR A 28 0.94 47.60 -18.98
CA THR A 28 1.08 47.55 -17.51
C THR A 28 2.45 47.96 -16.97
N GLN A 29 3.44 48.17 -17.85
CA GLN A 29 4.76 48.69 -17.51
C GLN A 29 4.95 50.16 -17.93
N GLY A 30 3.89 50.81 -18.41
CA GLY A 30 3.92 52.21 -18.84
C GLY A 30 4.57 52.45 -20.20
N LYS A 31 4.75 51.40 -21.03
CA LYS A 31 5.21 51.55 -22.42
C LYS A 31 4.03 51.76 -23.36
N GLU A 32 4.21 52.62 -24.35
CA GLU A 32 3.20 52.89 -25.36
C GLU A 32 2.85 51.60 -26.14
N THR A 33 1.56 51.35 -26.31
CA THR A 33 0.99 50.14 -26.92
C THR A 33 -0.20 50.50 -27.81
N THR A 34 -0.74 49.51 -28.54
CA THR A 34 -1.91 49.73 -29.40
C THR A 34 -3.21 49.65 -28.60
N LYS A 35 -4.28 50.30 -29.09
CA LYS A 35 -5.64 50.17 -28.53
C LYS A 35 -6.05 48.72 -28.34
N GLU A 36 -5.76 47.88 -29.32
CA GLU A 36 -6.06 46.45 -29.29
C GLU A 36 -5.31 45.73 -28.17
N LYS A 37 -4.01 46.01 -27.96
CA LYS A 37 -3.24 45.41 -26.86
C LYS A 37 -3.64 45.93 -25.48
N HIS A 38 -4.10 47.17 -25.39
CA HIS A 38 -4.60 47.77 -24.16
C HIS A 38 -6.01 47.25 -23.82
N ASP A 39 -6.91 47.22 -24.79
CA ASP A 39 -8.28 46.71 -24.60
C ASP A 39 -8.30 45.19 -24.42
N ASN A 40 -7.27 44.49 -24.91
CA ASN A 40 -7.05 43.07 -24.64
C ASN A 40 -6.31 42.79 -23.33
N ASN A 41 -6.00 43.78 -22.48
CA ASN A 41 -5.34 43.56 -21.18
C ASN A 41 -6.02 44.33 -20.05
N LYS A 42 -6.59 43.62 -19.07
CA LYS A 42 -7.15 44.22 -17.84
C LYS A 42 -6.30 43.77 -16.65
N ASN A 43 -5.75 44.72 -15.90
CA ASN A 43 -4.88 44.46 -14.73
C ASN A 43 -3.68 43.53 -15.01
N GLY A 44 -3.15 43.53 -16.24
CA GLY A 44 -2.02 42.68 -16.64
C GLY A 44 -2.38 41.27 -17.10
N LEU A 45 -3.67 40.97 -17.24
CA LEU A 45 -4.18 39.69 -17.77
C LEU A 45 -4.93 39.88 -19.10
N PRO A 46 -4.90 38.89 -20.01
CA PRO A 46 -5.63 38.96 -21.28
C PRO A 46 -7.14 39.04 -21.08
N VAL A 47 -7.83 39.92 -21.82
CA VAL A 47 -9.31 39.93 -21.90
C VAL A 47 -9.80 38.78 -22.79
N ASN A 48 -9.09 38.48 -23.87
CA ASN A 48 -9.27 37.26 -24.66
C ASN A 48 -7.90 36.72 -25.06
N GLY A 49 -7.70 35.40 -24.97
CA GLY A 49 -6.44 34.75 -25.36
C GLY A 49 -5.81 33.97 -24.21
N ALA A 50 -4.52 33.68 -24.33
CA ALA A 50 -3.79 32.83 -23.39
C ALA A 50 -2.61 33.57 -22.75
N SER A 51 -2.32 33.23 -21.49
CA SER A 51 -1.10 33.58 -20.78
C SER A 51 -0.34 32.31 -20.45
N ILE A 52 0.99 32.31 -20.62
CA ILE A 52 1.83 31.14 -20.34
C ILE A 52 2.71 31.45 -19.13
N GLU A 53 2.62 30.60 -18.11
CA GLU A 53 3.39 30.71 -16.87
C GLU A 53 3.99 29.34 -16.54
N GLY A 54 5.30 29.18 -16.80
CA GLY A 54 5.98 27.90 -16.64
C GLY A 54 5.32 26.76 -17.44
N LYS A 55 4.75 25.79 -16.71
CA LYS A 55 4.09 24.59 -17.23
C LYS A 55 2.59 24.77 -17.50
N GLN A 56 2.06 25.97 -17.25
CA GLN A 56 0.64 26.26 -17.34
C GLN A 56 0.36 27.24 -18.48
N GLN A 57 -0.71 26.98 -19.22
CA GLN A 57 -1.32 27.96 -20.11
C GLN A 57 -2.72 28.31 -19.58
N LYS A 58 -2.89 29.55 -19.14
CA LYS A 58 -4.15 30.10 -18.62
C LYS A 58 -4.90 30.76 -19.78
N ASN A 59 -6.10 30.28 -20.07
CA ASN A 59 -6.92 30.77 -21.18
C ASN A 59 -8.06 31.64 -20.63
N TYR A 60 -8.25 32.82 -21.23
CA TYR A 60 -9.22 33.84 -20.81
C TYR A 60 -10.22 34.14 -21.93
N LYS A 61 -11.46 34.38 -21.53
CA LYS A 61 -12.53 34.85 -22.42
C LYS A 61 -13.33 35.94 -21.71
N ASN A 62 -13.50 37.09 -22.37
CA ASN A 62 -14.17 38.27 -21.81
C ASN A 62 -13.60 38.73 -20.45
N GLY A 63 -12.32 38.52 -20.21
CA GLY A 63 -11.62 38.87 -18.96
C GLY A 63 -11.80 37.86 -17.83
N GLU A 64 -12.51 36.76 -18.06
CA GLU A 64 -12.69 35.67 -17.08
C GLU A 64 -11.77 34.49 -17.43
N LEU A 65 -11.21 33.83 -16.41
CA LEU A 65 -10.45 32.59 -16.58
C LEU A 65 -11.42 31.47 -16.96
N VAL A 66 -11.20 30.83 -18.12
CA VAL A 66 -12.05 29.74 -18.61
C VAL A 66 -11.38 28.38 -18.53
N SER A 67 -10.06 28.30 -18.68
CA SER A 67 -9.33 27.05 -18.49
C SER A 67 -7.84 27.25 -18.16
N ILE A 68 -7.24 26.22 -17.59
CA ILE A 68 -5.79 26.11 -17.42
C ILE A 68 -5.35 24.76 -18.03
N ASP A 69 -4.44 24.82 -19.00
CA ASP A 69 -3.80 23.64 -19.59
C ASP A 69 -2.46 23.37 -18.88
N TYR A 70 -2.25 22.11 -18.46
CA TYR A 70 -1.06 21.68 -17.73
C TYR A 70 -0.21 20.76 -18.59
N TYR A 71 1.06 21.12 -18.79
CA TYR A 71 1.98 20.39 -19.65
C TYR A 71 3.09 19.68 -18.87
N LYS A 72 3.59 18.57 -19.43
CA LYS A 72 4.78 17.87 -18.90
C LYS A 72 6.03 18.74 -19.03
N ASP A 73 7.01 18.51 -18.16
CA ASP A 73 8.32 19.17 -18.26
C ASP A 73 9.04 18.77 -19.56
N LYS A 74 9.81 19.68 -20.13
CA LYS A 74 10.69 19.36 -21.25
C LYS A 74 11.82 18.46 -20.76
N GLY A 75 11.90 17.25 -21.30
CA GLY A 75 13.08 16.40 -21.15
C GLY A 75 14.26 16.89 -22.00
N TYR A 76 15.38 16.17 -21.96
CA TYR A 76 16.60 16.48 -22.72
C TYR A 76 16.43 16.40 -24.25
N ASP A 77 15.39 15.73 -24.74
CA ASP A 77 14.96 15.77 -26.15
C ASP A 77 13.80 16.75 -26.31
N ASP A 78 14.09 17.84 -27.01
CA ASP A 78 13.18 18.94 -27.33
C ASP A 78 12.14 18.49 -28.38
N GLU A 79 10.87 18.87 -28.22
CA GLU A 79 10.11 19.68 -29.23
C GLU A 79 8.59 19.78 -28.98
N LEU A 80 7.95 18.95 -28.14
CA LEU A 80 6.49 19.04 -27.90
C LEU A 80 6.11 19.11 -26.42
N ARG A 81 5.25 20.09 -26.07
CA ARG A 81 4.59 20.14 -24.76
C ARG A 81 3.45 19.11 -24.73
N ASP A 82 3.65 18.00 -24.02
CA ASP A 82 2.59 17.01 -23.85
C ASP A 82 1.55 17.48 -22.84
N LEU A 83 0.33 17.76 -23.31
CA LEU A 83 -0.81 18.13 -22.47
C LEU A 83 -1.16 16.97 -21.54
N GLN A 84 -1.06 17.21 -20.23
CA GLN A 84 -1.36 16.21 -19.20
C GLN A 84 -2.83 16.26 -18.83
N TYR A 85 -3.34 17.45 -18.52
CA TYR A 85 -4.74 17.70 -18.22
C TYR A 85 -5.13 19.16 -18.43
N THR A 86 -6.43 19.40 -18.55
CA THR A 86 -7.03 20.73 -18.63
C THR A 86 -8.06 20.90 -17.52
N GLU A 87 -7.95 21.98 -16.75
CA GLU A 87 -8.96 22.42 -15.80
C GLU A 87 -9.85 23.49 -16.43
N TYR A 88 -11.14 23.49 -16.14
CA TYR A 88 -12.11 24.46 -16.64
C TYR A 88 -12.80 25.19 -15.49
N TYR A 89 -12.97 26.48 -15.66
CA TYR A 89 -13.45 27.40 -14.63
C TYR A 89 -14.71 28.12 -15.09
N THR A 90 -15.57 28.48 -14.14
CA THR A 90 -16.71 29.39 -14.35
C THR A 90 -16.86 30.25 -13.10
N LYS A 91 -16.83 31.57 -13.27
CA LYS A 91 -16.84 32.53 -12.15
C LYS A 91 -15.78 32.18 -11.09
N ASP A 92 -14.57 31.91 -11.55
CA ASP A 92 -13.40 31.53 -10.73
C ASP A 92 -13.55 30.22 -9.92
N GLN A 93 -14.58 29.41 -10.18
CA GLN A 93 -14.75 28.09 -9.57
C GLN A 93 -14.35 26.99 -10.54
N LEU A 94 -13.57 26.02 -10.07
CA LEU A 94 -13.22 24.81 -10.82
C LEU A 94 -14.48 23.95 -10.98
N ILE A 95 -14.89 23.72 -12.23
CA ILE A 95 -16.11 22.97 -12.56
C ILE A 95 -15.84 21.64 -13.24
N LYS A 96 -14.69 21.50 -13.92
CA LYS A 96 -14.40 20.33 -14.74
C LYS A 96 -12.89 20.15 -14.94
N VAL A 97 -12.44 18.90 -15.01
CA VAL A 97 -11.08 18.51 -15.38
C VAL A 97 -11.13 17.46 -16.50
N LEU A 98 -10.13 17.47 -17.38
CA LEU A 98 -9.99 16.54 -18.49
C LEU A 98 -8.56 15.98 -18.53
N TYR A 99 -8.41 14.66 -18.36
CA TYR A 99 -7.12 13.97 -18.29
C TYR A 99 -6.77 13.22 -19.58
N TYR A 100 -5.48 13.21 -19.94
CA TYR A 100 -4.98 12.57 -21.18
C TYR A 100 -3.87 11.53 -20.95
N THR A 101 -3.39 11.37 -19.72
CA THR A 101 -2.14 10.64 -19.38
C THR A 101 -2.30 9.16 -19.11
N PHE A 102 -3.54 8.68 -19.00
CA PHE A 102 -3.84 7.28 -18.69
C PHE A 102 -4.91 6.72 -19.63
N LYS A 103 -5.04 5.38 -19.63
CA LYS A 103 -6.14 4.66 -20.27
C LYS A 103 -6.75 3.66 -19.28
N ILE A 104 -8.06 3.48 -19.33
CA ILE A 104 -8.78 2.47 -18.55
C ILE A 104 -9.27 1.42 -19.54
N ILE A 105 -8.88 0.15 -19.34
CA ILE A 105 -9.18 -0.93 -20.32
C ILE A 105 -10.68 -1.10 -20.53
N GLU A 106 -11.46 -1.09 -19.44
CA GLU A 106 -12.90 -1.33 -19.52
C GLU A 106 -13.71 -0.16 -20.08
N ASP A 107 -13.12 1.04 -20.13
CA ASP A 107 -13.75 2.26 -20.66
C ASP A 107 -12.71 3.08 -21.43
N MET A 108 -12.25 2.55 -22.57
CA MET A 108 -11.23 3.22 -23.37
C MET A 108 -11.76 4.53 -23.98
N GLN A 109 -11.25 5.65 -23.48
CA GLN A 109 -11.57 6.99 -23.99
C GLN A 109 -10.32 7.75 -24.45
N PRO A 110 -10.46 8.70 -25.41
CA PRO A 110 -9.35 9.59 -25.78
C PRO A 110 -8.89 10.45 -24.60
N SER A 111 -9.83 10.85 -23.74
CA SER A 111 -9.61 11.61 -22.50
C SER A 111 -10.68 11.25 -21.48
N TYR A 112 -10.40 11.52 -20.20
CA TYR A 112 -11.29 11.18 -19.08
C TYR A 112 -11.72 12.46 -18.36
N THR A 113 -13.04 12.65 -18.22
CA THR A 113 -13.62 13.88 -17.66
C THR A 113 -14.06 13.68 -16.22
N GLY A 114 -13.75 14.64 -15.35
CA GLY A 114 -14.33 14.79 -14.02
C GLY A 114 -15.07 16.11 -13.87
N PHE A 115 -16.22 16.11 -13.23
CA PHE A 115 -17.04 17.29 -12.92
C PHE A 115 -17.08 17.54 -11.42
N TYR A 116 -16.78 18.77 -11.03
CA TYR A 116 -16.81 19.20 -9.65
C TYR A 116 -18.17 19.79 -9.27
N ASN A 117 -18.56 19.60 -8.01
CA ASN A 117 -19.67 20.32 -7.38
C ASN A 117 -19.17 20.89 -6.05
N ASN A 118 -19.19 22.22 -5.90
CA ASN A 118 -18.59 22.91 -4.76
C ASN A 118 -17.12 22.47 -4.51
N GLU A 119 -16.31 22.48 -5.58
CA GLU A 119 -14.89 22.12 -5.57
C GLU A 119 -14.58 20.66 -5.14
N LYS A 120 -15.60 19.82 -5.01
CA LYS A 120 -15.45 18.39 -4.69
C LYS A 120 -15.75 17.51 -5.90
N PRO A 121 -15.06 16.38 -6.07
CA PRO A 121 -15.41 15.38 -7.08
C PRO A 121 -16.89 14.99 -6.99
N TYR A 122 -17.61 15.06 -8.11
CA TYR A 122 -19.04 14.79 -8.16
C TYR A 122 -19.41 13.72 -9.18
N ASN A 123 -19.01 13.88 -10.44
CA ASN A 123 -19.28 12.91 -11.51
C ASN A 123 -18.05 12.70 -12.39
N GLY A 124 -17.75 11.46 -12.75
CA GLY A 124 -16.67 11.12 -13.67
C GLY A 124 -15.34 10.78 -12.98
N TYR A 125 -14.25 10.92 -13.73
CA TYR A 125 -12.92 10.42 -13.38
C TYR A 125 -12.04 11.47 -12.72
N PHE A 126 -11.31 11.07 -11.68
CA PHE A 126 -10.40 11.94 -10.93
C PHE A 126 -9.11 11.18 -10.60
N ILE A 127 -7.98 11.87 -10.70
CA ILE A 127 -6.72 11.34 -10.14
C ILE A 127 -6.86 11.30 -8.62
N SER A 128 -6.64 10.13 -8.03
CA SER A 128 -6.72 9.91 -6.60
C SER A 128 -5.50 10.49 -5.89
N PRO A 129 -5.64 11.02 -4.66
CA PRO A 129 -4.50 11.34 -3.82
C PRO A 129 -3.69 10.10 -3.40
N GLU A 130 -4.29 8.90 -3.50
CA GLU A 130 -3.61 7.63 -3.23
C GLU A 130 -2.75 7.22 -4.44
N THR A 131 -1.61 6.59 -4.16
CA THR A 131 -0.66 6.14 -5.17
C THR A 131 -0.42 4.63 -5.08
N ILE A 132 -0.14 4.03 -6.24
CA ILE A 132 0.32 2.64 -6.35
C ILE A 132 1.77 2.58 -5.88
N ILE A 133 2.63 3.41 -6.47
CA ILE A 133 4.06 3.53 -6.13
C ILE A 133 4.54 4.92 -6.54
N ASP A 134 5.35 5.57 -5.70
CA ASP A 134 5.86 6.93 -5.92
C ASP A 134 4.75 7.91 -6.36
N ASN A 135 4.87 8.48 -7.57
CA ASN A 135 3.95 9.45 -8.16
C ASN A 135 2.92 8.81 -9.11
N ILE A 136 2.81 7.49 -9.13
CA ILE A 136 1.82 6.77 -9.93
C ILE A 136 0.52 6.71 -9.15
N HIS A 137 -0.42 7.56 -9.52
CA HIS A 137 -1.70 7.70 -8.83
C HIS A 137 -2.70 6.61 -9.20
N LEU A 138 -3.65 6.35 -8.30
CA LEU A 138 -4.88 5.64 -8.64
C LEU A 138 -5.85 6.58 -9.37
N VAL A 139 -6.87 6.04 -10.05
CA VAL A 139 -7.92 6.85 -10.69
C VAL A 139 -9.27 6.50 -10.09
N ASP A 140 -9.95 7.46 -9.47
CA ASP A 140 -11.27 7.27 -8.88
C ASP A 140 -12.37 7.62 -9.91
N TYR A 141 -13.51 6.94 -9.83
CA TYR A 141 -14.75 7.30 -10.53
C TYR A 141 -15.87 7.58 -9.55
N TYR A 142 -16.52 8.73 -9.72
CA TYR A 142 -17.61 9.21 -8.89
C TYR A 142 -18.92 9.27 -9.66
N GLU A 143 -20.01 8.97 -8.95
CA GLU A 143 -21.38 9.26 -9.38
C GLU A 143 -22.12 9.96 -8.24
N ASN A 144 -22.67 11.15 -8.51
CA ASN A 144 -23.39 11.99 -7.55
C ASN A 144 -22.62 12.25 -6.24
N GLY A 145 -21.29 12.38 -6.33
CA GLY A 145 -20.39 12.61 -5.19
C GLY A 145 -20.02 11.33 -4.42
N ILE A 146 -20.45 10.16 -4.89
CA ILE A 146 -20.14 8.86 -4.29
C ILE A 146 -19.08 8.17 -5.14
N ARG A 147 -17.95 7.80 -4.53
CA ARG A 147 -16.92 6.99 -5.20
C ARG A 147 -17.47 5.59 -5.42
N LEU A 148 -17.61 5.19 -6.68
CA LEU A 148 -18.09 3.85 -7.05
C LEU A 148 -16.94 2.93 -7.43
N TYR A 149 -15.96 3.46 -8.17
CA TYR A 149 -14.83 2.68 -8.65
C TYR A 149 -13.50 3.38 -8.36
N GLN A 150 -12.46 2.58 -8.29
CA GLN A 150 -11.08 3.03 -8.35
C GLN A 150 -10.32 2.10 -9.28
N TYR A 151 -9.49 2.66 -10.14
CA TYR A 151 -8.74 1.92 -11.12
C TYR A 151 -7.27 1.92 -10.73
N SER A 152 -6.64 0.78 -10.98
CA SER A 152 -5.23 0.51 -10.74
C SER A 152 -4.68 -0.44 -11.81
N PHE A 153 -3.44 -0.87 -11.62
CA PHE A 153 -2.81 -1.94 -12.39
C PHE A 153 -1.79 -2.68 -11.53
N ASP A 154 -1.31 -3.83 -12.00
CA ASP A 154 -0.12 -4.46 -11.42
C ASP A 154 1.13 -3.80 -12.00
N PHE A 155 1.89 -3.10 -11.16
CA PHE A 155 3.09 -2.40 -11.61
C PHE A 155 4.10 -3.34 -12.27
N LEU A 156 4.17 -4.62 -11.87
CA LEU A 156 5.08 -5.60 -12.47
C LEU A 156 4.79 -5.87 -13.95
N GLU A 157 3.54 -5.75 -14.36
CA GLU A 157 3.12 -5.98 -15.74
C GLU A 157 3.45 -4.79 -16.65
N GLN A 158 3.76 -3.63 -16.07
CA GLN A 158 3.93 -2.37 -16.80
C GLN A 158 5.24 -1.62 -16.47
N LEU A 159 6.20 -2.27 -15.79
CA LEU A 159 7.51 -1.68 -15.45
C LEU A 159 8.27 -1.12 -16.67
N ASP A 160 8.06 -1.68 -17.85
CA ASP A 160 8.76 -1.26 -19.08
C ASP A 160 8.05 -0.12 -19.85
N SER A 161 6.83 0.28 -19.44
CA SER A 161 5.97 1.20 -20.21
C SER A 161 5.38 2.34 -19.38
N PHE A 162 6.25 3.20 -18.82
CA PHE A 162 5.82 4.35 -18.02
C PHE A 162 5.22 5.52 -18.82
N THR A 163 5.21 5.47 -20.16
CA THR A 163 4.76 6.61 -20.99
C THR A 163 3.25 6.70 -21.14
N LYS A 164 2.52 5.58 -21.03
CA LYS A 164 1.05 5.54 -20.97
C LYS A 164 0.60 4.43 -20.03
N LEU A 165 0.21 4.84 -18.82
CA LEU A 165 -0.29 3.92 -17.81
C LEU A 165 -1.64 3.34 -18.25
N LEU A 166 -1.72 2.01 -18.28
CA LEU A 166 -2.91 1.28 -18.65
C LEU A 166 -3.55 0.69 -17.40
N TYR A 167 -4.68 1.24 -16.97
CA TYR A 167 -5.40 0.80 -15.80
C TYR A 167 -6.35 -0.34 -16.17
N ASP A 168 -6.09 -1.52 -15.63
CA ASP A 168 -6.76 -2.78 -15.99
C ASP A 168 -7.39 -3.49 -14.79
N GLN A 169 -7.14 -2.99 -13.57
CA GLN A 169 -7.72 -3.48 -12.35
C GLN A 169 -8.76 -2.48 -11.85
N ARG A 170 -9.98 -2.96 -11.60
CA ARG A 170 -11.06 -2.17 -11.01
C ARG A 170 -11.35 -2.63 -9.59
N THR A 171 -11.41 -1.65 -8.70
CA THR A 171 -11.91 -1.75 -7.33
C THR A 171 -13.31 -1.17 -7.25
N ILE A 172 -14.24 -1.90 -6.64
CA ILE A 172 -15.64 -1.52 -6.47
C ILE A 172 -15.88 -1.14 -5.02
N PHE A 173 -16.55 -0.01 -4.81
CA PHE A 173 -16.95 0.47 -3.50
C PHE A 173 -18.46 0.35 -3.30
N LYS A 174 -18.84 -0.07 -2.10
CA LYS A 174 -20.21 0.00 -1.60
C LYS A 174 -20.18 0.59 -0.19
N ASP A 175 -20.96 1.65 0.03
CA ASP A 175 -21.00 2.37 1.31
C ASP A 175 -19.60 2.82 1.79
N GLY A 176 -18.75 3.24 0.83
CA GLY A 176 -17.37 3.67 1.09
C GLY A 176 -16.38 2.54 1.38
N LYS A 177 -16.81 1.27 1.37
CA LYS A 177 -15.97 0.10 1.63
C LYS A 177 -15.69 -0.67 0.34
N VAL A 178 -14.50 -1.27 0.24
CA VAL A 178 -14.13 -2.11 -0.90
C VAL A 178 -14.92 -3.42 -0.83
N THR A 179 -15.63 -3.76 -1.90
CA THR A 179 -16.30 -5.06 -2.03
C THR A 179 -15.55 -6.02 -2.95
N THR A 180 -14.87 -5.51 -3.97
CA THR A 180 -14.11 -6.31 -4.93
C THR A 180 -12.97 -5.48 -5.50
N GLY A 181 -11.82 -6.11 -5.76
CA GLY A 181 -10.64 -5.44 -6.32
C GLY A 181 -9.55 -5.22 -5.27
N TYR A 182 -8.69 -4.23 -5.47
CA TYR A 182 -7.49 -4.04 -4.68
C TYR A 182 -7.54 -2.76 -3.83
N ARG A 183 -6.92 -2.83 -2.66
CA ARG A 183 -6.58 -1.68 -1.83
C ARG A 183 -5.07 -1.60 -1.68
N TYR A 184 -4.54 -0.39 -1.75
CA TYR A 184 -3.11 -0.13 -1.80
C TYR A 184 -2.64 0.62 -0.56
N LEU A 185 -1.43 0.31 -0.13
CA LEU A 185 -0.65 1.15 0.77
C LEU A 185 0.79 1.18 0.28
N SER A 186 1.20 2.35 -0.20
CA SER A 186 2.60 2.63 -0.53
C SER A 186 3.25 3.42 0.61
N ASP A 187 4.44 2.96 0.99
CA ASP A 187 5.39 3.70 1.82
C ASP A 187 6.82 3.40 1.34
N LYS A 188 7.82 4.16 1.80
CA LYS A 188 9.21 4.06 1.32
C LYS A 188 9.72 2.62 1.29
N GLY A 189 9.93 2.08 0.09
CA GLY A 189 10.46 0.74 -0.11
C GLY A 189 9.46 -0.40 0.13
N LEU A 190 8.17 -0.10 0.34
CA LEU A 190 7.13 -1.09 0.60
C LEU A 190 5.82 -0.74 -0.14
N LEU A 191 5.26 -1.71 -0.85
CA LEU A 191 3.89 -1.66 -1.37
C LEU A 191 3.08 -2.87 -0.88
N LEU A 192 2.10 -2.60 -0.03
CA LEU A 192 1.11 -3.58 0.39
C LEU A 192 -0.12 -3.51 -0.53
N ARG A 193 -0.53 -4.65 -1.09
CA ARG A 193 -1.78 -4.80 -1.85
C ARG A 193 -2.67 -5.83 -1.15
N LEU A 194 -3.91 -5.44 -0.88
CA LEU A 194 -4.94 -6.34 -0.35
C LEU A 194 -6.02 -6.52 -1.41
N ARG A 195 -6.26 -7.75 -1.86
CA ARG A 195 -7.37 -8.06 -2.77
C ARG A 195 -8.59 -8.46 -1.96
N TYR A 196 -9.72 -7.85 -2.30
CA TYR A 196 -11.03 -8.15 -1.77
C TYR A 196 -11.85 -8.92 -2.79
N LEU A 197 -12.58 -9.92 -2.30
CA LEU A 197 -13.62 -10.63 -3.02
C LEU A 197 -14.84 -10.71 -2.11
N ASN A 198 -15.98 -10.18 -2.58
CA ASN A 198 -17.23 -10.11 -1.81
C ASN A 198 -17.07 -9.48 -0.40
N GLY A 199 -16.24 -8.44 -0.30
CA GLY A 199 -15.99 -7.70 0.94
C GLY A 199 -15.05 -8.38 1.93
N LYS A 200 -14.50 -9.56 1.60
CA LYS A 200 -13.45 -10.23 2.39
C LYS A 200 -12.11 -10.16 1.67
N ILE A 201 -11.03 -9.98 2.42
CA ILE A 201 -9.68 -10.12 1.87
C ILE A 201 -9.48 -11.59 1.48
N ASN A 202 -8.87 -11.84 0.33
CA ASN A 202 -8.48 -13.20 -0.09
C ASN A 202 -7.05 -13.30 -0.64
N LEU A 203 -6.35 -12.17 -0.79
CA LEU A 203 -4.95 -12.11 -1.17
C LEU A 203 -4.28 -10.91 -0.48
N ILE A 204 -3.08 -11.17 0.03
CA ILE A 204 -2.16 -10.19 0.60
C ILE A 204 -0.89 -10.26 -0.24
N GLU A 205 -0.45 -9.13 -0.79
CA GLU A 205 0.84 -9.02 -1.46
C GLU A 205 1.70 -7.98 -0.79
N ILE A 206 2.92 -8.39 -0.43
CA ILE A 206 3.92 -7.56 0.24
C ILE A 206 5.07 -7.39 -0.74
N ASN A 207 5.17 -6.20 -1.32
CA ASN A 207 6.18 -5.84 -2.31
C ASN A 207 7.27 -5.02 -1.64
N GLY A 208 8.47 -5.56 -1.53
CA GLY A 208 9.63 -4.86 -0.99
C GLY A 208 10.55 -4.33 -2.09
N PHE A 209 10.99 -3.09 -1.97
CA PHE A 209 11.93 -2.43 -2.88
C PHE A 209 13.18 -1.99 -2.11
N GLY A 210 14.33 -2.55 -2.47
CA GLY A 210 15.66 -2.07 -2.11
C GLY A 210 16.33 -1.40 -3.30
N MET A 211 17.43 -0.68 -3.08
CA MET A 211 18.15 0.06 -4.15
C MET A 211 18.46 -0.78 -5.39
N HIS A 212 18.69 -2.09 -5.22
CA HIS A 212 19.01 -3.03 -6.30
C HIS A 212 18.24 -4.35 -6.19
N ALA A 213 17.13 -4.36 -5.45
CA ALA A 213 16.39 -5.60 -5.18
C ALA A 213 14.89 -5.33 -5.15
N PHE A 214 14.13 -6.25 -5.73
CA PHE A 214 12.70 -6.30 -5.63
C PHE A 214 12.31 -7.71 -5.21
N ASN A 215 11.32 -7.82 -4.31
CA ASN A 215 10.66 -9.10 -4.05
C ASN A 215 9.18 -8.89 -3.74
N ARG A 216 8.34 -9.85 -4.14
CA ARG A 216 6.92 -9.92 -3.77
C ARG A 216 6.66 -11.21 -3.01
N ASN A 217 6.14 -11.08 -1.80
CA ASN A 217 5.53 -12.19 -1.08
C ASN A 217 4.02 -12.15 -1.27
N THR A 218 3.41 -13.30 -1.55
CA THR A 218 1.96 -13.44 -1.72
C THR A 218 1.43 -14.45 -0.71
N ILE A 219 0.31 -14.11 -0.06
CA ILE A 219 -0.45 -15.00 0.81
C ILE A 219 -1.88 -15.00 0.27
N GLU A 220 -2.35 -16.13 -0.22
CA GLU A 220 -3.64 -16.25 -0.89
C GLU A 220 -4.49 -17.34 -0.22
N TYR A 221 -5.75 -17.03 0.08
CA TYR A 221 -6.73 -18.03 0.47
C TYR A 221 -7.53 -18.47 -0.75
N VAL A 222 -7.40 -19.74 -1.12
CA VAL A 222 -8.02 -20.33 -2.31
C VAL A 222 -8.25 -21.82 -2.11
N ASN A 223 -9.41 -22.33 -2.52
CA ASN A 223 -9.76 -23.76 -2.45
C ASN A 223 -9.61 -24.40 -1.05
N ASP A 224 -9.94 -23.65 0.00
CA ASP A 224 -9.75 -24.07 1.40
C ASP A 224 -8.29 -24.36 1.77
N GLU A 225 -7.35 -23.72 1.07
CA GLU A 225 -5.92 -23.73 1.36
C GLU A 225 -5.42 -22.28 1.50
N VAL A 226 -4.38 -22.08 2.31
CA VAL A 226 -3.58 -20.85 2.26
C VAL A 226 -2.28 -21.14 1.54
N ILE A 227 -2.06 -20.40 0.46
CA ILE A 227 -0.89 -20.52 -0.40
C ILE A 227 0.03 -19.34 -0.13
N ILE A 228 1.28 -19.62 0.24
CA ILE A 228 2.30 -18.59 0.45
C ILE A 228 3.39 -18.76 -0.60
N LYS A 229 3.63 -17.72 -1.40
CA LYS A 229 4.68 -17.72 -2.45
C LYS A 229 5.62 -16.55 -2.24
N ASP A 230 6.88 -16.79 -2.55
CA ASP A 230 7.89 -15.76 -2.73
C ASP A 230 8.20 -15.67 -4.22
N PHE A 231 8.13 -14.46 -4.79
CA PHE A 231 8.31 -14.21 -6.22
C PHE A 231 9.68 -14.67 -6.74
N SER A 232 10.71 -14.60 -5.90
CA SER A 232 12.08 -14.97 -6.25
C SER A 232 12.36 -16.46 -6.01
N SER A 233 11.42 -17.21 -5.41
CA SER A 233 11.59 -18.61 -5.09
C SER A 233 10.77 -19.51 -6.01
N PRO A 234 11.33 -20.63 -6.50
CA PRO A 234 10.54 -21.67 -7.17
C PRO A 234 9.63 -22.44 -6.19
N LEU A 235 9.76 -22.19 -4.89
CA LEU A 235 9.03 -22.88 -3.84
C LEU A 235 7.81 -22.08 -3.39
N TYR A 236 6.82 -22.81 -2.91
CA TYR A 236 5.66 -22.24 -2.23
C TYR A 236 5.18 -23.14 -1.10
N LEU A 237 4.49 -22.55 -0.13
CA LEU A 237 3.90 -23.25 0.99
C LEU A 237 2.41 -23.43 0.77
N LYS A 238 1.91 -24.56 1.25
CA LYS A 238 0.49 -24.81 1.44
C LYS A 238 0.19 -25.03 2.90
N ILE A 239 -0.78 -24.30 3.42
CA ILE A 239 -1.38 -24.54 4.73
C ILE A 239 -2.80 -25.04 4.48
N PHE A 240 -3.09 -26.22 5.01
CA PHE A 240 -4.37 -26.90 4.78
C PHE A 240 -4.76 -27.73 5.99
N LYS A 241 -6.03 -28.13 6.06
CA LYS A 241 -6.52 -28.94 7.16
C LYS A 241 -6.13 -30.41 6.98
N LYS A 242 -5.48 -30.98 8.00
CA LYS A 242 -5.15 -32.40 8.09
C LYS A 242 -5.67 -32.95 9.42
N SER A 243 -6.73 -33.75 9.35
CA SER A 243 -7.49 -34.17 10.54
C SER A 243 -8.05 -32.94 11.27
N GLN A 244 -7.77 -32.78 12.57
CA GLN A 244 -8.25 -31.68 13.39
C GLN A 244 -7.31 -30.46 13.40
N TYR A 245 -6.16 -30.52 12.74
CA TYR A 245 -5.14 -29.48 12.77
C TYR A 245 -4.80 -28.96 11.39
N LEU A 246 -4.19 -27.78 11.31
CA LEU A 246 -3.51 -27.33 10.12
C LEU A 246 -2.18 -28.07 9.96
N ASP A 247 -1.84 -28.45 8.72
CA ASP A 247 -0.50 -28.91 8.34
C ASP A 247 0.09 -27.90 7.37
N ILE A 248 1.42 -27.85 7.32
CA ILE A 248 2.17 -27.02 6.39
C ILE A 248 3.10 -27.89 5.57
N GLU A 249 3.04 -27.71 4.25
CA GLU A 249 3.84 -28.47 3.30
C GLU A 249 4.48 -27.53 2.29
N LEU A 250 5.70 -27.87 1.87
CA LEU A 250 6.43 -27.15 0.84
C LEU A 250 6.27 -27.85 -0.51
N TYR A 251 6.14 -27.04 -1.55
CA TYR A 251 5.96 -27.49 -2.92
C TYR A 251 6.89 -26.72 -3.87
N ASP A 252 7.25 -27.35 -4.98
CA ASP A 252 7.88 -26.74 -6.14
C ASP A 252 7.00 -26.95 -7.39
N GLN A 253 7.52 -26.64 -8.57
CA GLN A 253 6.85 -26.87 -9.86
C GLN A 253 6.57 -28.35 -10.17
N ASN A 254 7.29 -29.29 -9.54
CA ASN A 254 7.17 -30.73 -9.76
C ASN A 254 6.25 -31.41 -8.73
N GLY A 255 5.83 -30.69 -7.70
CA GLY A 255 4.90 -31.17 -6.69
C GLY A 255 5.42 -30.94 -5.28
N LYS A 256 5.02 -31.82 -4.36
CA LYS A 256 5.43 -31.72 -2.96
C LYS A 256 6.94 -31.96 -2.85
N VAL A 257 7.65 -31.02 -2.23
CA VAL A 257 9.06 -31.20 -1.91
C VAL A 257 9.13 -31.96 -0.59
N ASP A 258 9.63 -33.19 -0.66
CA ASP A 258 9.81 -34.01 0.54
C ASP A 258 11.11 -33.60 1.23
N ILE A 259 11.04 -32.45 1.90
CA ILE A 259 12.09 -32.07 2.83
C ILE A 259 11.87 -32.90 4.08
N LYS A 260 12.93 -33.51 4.61
CA LYS A 260 12.88 -34.13 5.93
C LYS A 260 12.35 -33.09 6.90
N LYS A 261 11.07 -33.25 7.31
CA LYS A 261 10.51 -32.51 8.43
C LYS A 261 11.51 -32.61 9.57
N PRO A 262 11.63 -31.58 10.43
CA PRO A 262 12.50 -31.65 11.59
C PRO A 262 12.33 -33.02 12.25
N LYS A 263 13.41 -33.82 12.31
CA LYS A 263 13.30 -35.20 12.76
C LYS A 263 12.77 -35.17 14.18
N GLU A 264 11.70 -35.92 14.43
CA GLU A 264 11.31 -36.17 15.81
C GLU A 264 12.50 -36.84 16.49
N VAL A 265 12.97 -36.24 17.58
CA VAL A 265 14.12 -36.72 18.33
C VAL A 265 13.70 -37.15 19.71
N THR A 266 14.61 -37.85 20.39
CA THR A 266 14.42 -38.18 21.80
C THR A 266 14.46 -36.91 22.65
N ASP A 267 13.75 -36.93 23.78
CA ASP A 267 13.81 -35.88 24.79
C ASP A 267 15.26 -35.55 25.17
N LYS A 268 15.58 -34.28 25.39
CA LYS A 268 16.93 -33.79 25.76
C LYS A 268 18.02 -34.04 24.72
N THR A 269 17.65 -34.22 23.45
CA THR A 269 18.65 -34.23 22.37
C THR A 269 19.34 -32.87 22.32
N PRO A 270 20.68 -32.79 22.21
CA PRO A 270 21.39 -31.52 22.06
C PRO A 270 20.84 -30.66 20.92
N ASN A 271 20.76 -29.34 21.14
CA ASN A 271 20.28 -28.37 20.15
C ASN A 271 18.88 -28.68 19.58
N SER A 272 17.98 -29.16 20.44
CA SER A 272 16.59 -29.49 20.07
C SER A 272 15.58 -28.63 20.84
N ASN A 273 14.35 -28.59 20.35
CA ASN A 273 13.19 -28.00 21.00
C ASN A 273 12.23 -29.09 21.43
N LYS A 274 11.66 -28.93 22.61
CA LYS A 274 10.45 -29.62 23.07
C LYS A 274 9.27 -28.69 22.93
N ILE A 275 8.26 -29.09 22.16
CA ILE A 275 7.04 -28.31 21.99
C ILE A 275 5.95 -28.99 22.80
N TYR A 276 5.34 -28.24 23.73
CA TYR A 276 4.19 -28.71 24.51
C TYR A 276 2.92 -28.30 23.79
N TYR A 277 1.98 -29.23 23.67
CA TYR A 277 0.69 -28.93 23.07
C TYR A 277 -0.49 -29.60 23.79
N LEU A 278 -1.68 -29.04 23.62
CA LEU A 278 -2.92 -29.59 24.15
C LEU A 278 -3.59 -30.49 23.10
N GLU A 279 -3.89 -31.73 23.48
CA GLU A 279 -4.71 -32.66 22.70
C GLU A 279 -5.64 -33.40 23.66
N ASP A 280 -6.95 -33.39 23.38
CA ASP A 280 -7.98 -34.00 24.21
C ASP A 280 -7.89 -33.60 25.70
N ASN A 281 -7.71 -32.31 26.00
CA ASN A 281 -7.49 -31.77 27.35
C ASN A 281 -6.29 -32.41 28.09
N THR A 282 -5.32 -32.92 27.36
CA THR A 282 -4.07 -33.45 27.91
C THR A 282 -2.90 -32.73 27.29
N ILE A 283 -1.93 -32.31 28.12
CA ILE A 283 -0.69 -31.75 27.61
C ILE A 283 0.17 -32.90 27.10
N LYS A 284 0.44 -32.89 25.81
CA LYS A 284 1.40 -33.75 25.12
C LYS A 284 2.62 -32.94 24.72
N SER A 285 3.66 -33.62 24.27
CA SER A 285 4.84 -32.95 23.73
C SER A 285 5.50 -33.80 22.65
N TYR A 286 6.16 -33.14 21.70
CA TYR A 286 7.10 -33.77 20.78
C TYR A 286 8.42 -33.01 20.84
N ASN A 287 9.53 -33.69 20.50
CA ASN A 287 10.85 -33.06 20.43
C ASN A 287 11.31 -33.01 18.98
N THR A 288 11.96 -31.92 18.62
CA THR A 288 12.40 -31.65 17.26
C THR A 288 13.76 -30.99 17.28
N ILE A 289 14.65 -31.33 16.37
CA ILE A 289 15.89 -30.57 16.18
C ILE A 289 15.51 -29.12 15.79
N VAL A 290 16.18 -28.13 16.41
CA VAL A 290 16.12 -26.73 15.93
C VAL A 290 16.66 -26.76 14.51
N LEU A 291 15.94 -26.21 13.52
CA LEU A 291 16.39 -26.18 12.12
C LEU A 291 17.89 -25.84 12.07
N SER A 292 18.71 -26.83 11.72
CA SER A 292 20.15 -26.67 11.74
C SER A 292 20.56 -25.69 10.64
N GLU A 293 21.70 -25.04 10.79
CA GLU A 293 22.27 -24.23 9.71
C GLU A 293 22.39 -25.04 8.41
N GLU A 294 22.66 -26.35 8.52
CA GLU A 294 22.67 -27.30 7.41
C GLU A 294 21.29 -27.45 6.72
N TYR A 295 20.19 -27.41 7.46
CA TYR A 295 18.83 -27.40 6.89
C TYR A 295 18.51 -26.09 6.17
N TYR A 296 18.89 -24.95 6.77
CA TYR A 296 18.78 -23.66 6.12
C TYR A 296 19.63 -23.60 4.85
N ASN A 297 20.84 -24.17 4.90
CA ASN A 297 21.72 -24.30 3.75
C ASN A 297 21.14 -25.24 2.69
N GLU A 298 20.54 -26.38 3.05
CA GLU A 298 19.90 -27.28 2.07
C GLU A 298 18.78 -26.57 1.30
N LEU A 299 17.92 -25.86 2.01
CA LEU A 299 16.83 -25.08 1.42
C LEU A 299 17.35 -23.90 0.58
N ARG A 300 18.31 -23.13 1.12
CA ARG A 300 18.91 -21.98 0.43
C ARG A 300 19.71 -22.40 -0.80
N ASP A 301 20.57 -23.40 -0.66
CA ASP A 301 21.57 -23.77 -1.66
C ASP A 301 20.95 -24.62 -2.78
N ASN A 302 19.99 -25.50 -2.46
CA ASN A 302 19.34 -26.33 -3.48
C ASN A 302 18.10 -25.68 -4.11
N TYR A 303 17.38 -24.84 -3.36
CA TYR A 303 16.08 -24.32 -3.82
C TYR A 303 16.00 -22.79 -3.86
N LYS A 304 17.10 -22.08 -3.55
CA LYS A 304 17.14 -20.60 -3.53
C LYS A 304 15.98 -20.01 -2.69
N SER A 305 15.57 -20.71 -1.63
CA SER A 305 14.49 -20.24 -0.76
C SER A 305 14.91 -18.96 -0.04
N GLN A 306 13.98 -18.03 0.07
CA GLN A 306 14.16 -16.79 0.82
C GLN A 306 13.74 -16.96 2.27
N GLU A 307 14.37 -16.20 3.16
CA GLU A 307 14.16 -16.19 4.62
C GLU A 307 12.67 -16.14 5.02
N THR A 308 11.84 -15.49 4.20
CA THR A 308 10.40 -15.38 4.41
C THR A 308 9.69 -16.74 4.39
N LEU A 309 9.94 -17.60 3.39
CA LEU A 309 9.34 -18.94 3.34
C LEU A 309 9.84 -19.82 4.49
N HIS A 310 11.10 -19.70 4.87
CA HIS A 310 11.62 -20.42 6.04
C HIS A 310 10.92 -19.99 7.32
N THR A 311 10.71 -18.70 7.49
CA THR A 311 10.01 -18.14 8.65
C THR A 311 8.62 -18.74 8.74
N PHE A 312 7.83 -18.69 7.66
CA PHE A 312 6.50 -19.32 7.63
C PHE A 312 6.52 -20.84 7.83
N TYR A 313 7.49 -21.56 7.24
CA TYR A 313 7.60 -23.01 7.41
C TYR A 313 8.01 -23.43 8.82
N SER A 314 8.80 -22.61 9.50
CA SER A 314 9.21 -22.82 10.89
C SER A 314 8.05 -22.66 11.87
N PHE A 315 7.03 -21.87 11.50
CA PHE A 315 5.75 -21.86 12.18
C PHE A 315 4.97 -23.13 11.79
N HIS A 316 4.97 -24.14 12.65
CA HIS A 316 3.99 -25.22 12.56
C HIS A 316 2.70 -24.74 13.21
N PRO A 317 1.61 -24.50 12.45
CA PRO A 317 0.33 -24.20 13.06
C PRO A 317 -0.22 -25.50 13.67
N PHE A 318 0.19 -25.84 14.90
CA PHE A 318 -0.59 -26.76 15.74
C PHE A 318 -1.83 -26.01 16.22
N ASN A 319 -2.70 -25.74 15.26
CA ASN A 319 -3.87 -24.89 15.38
C ASN A 319 -5.08 -25.65 14.85
N THR A 320 -6.19 -25.60 15.60
CA THR A 320 -7.48 -26.21 15.24
C THR A 320 -8.32 -25.34 14.32
N GLN A 321 -7.85 -24.13 14.01
CA GLN A 321 -8.46 -23.25 13.03
C GLN A 321 -8.60 -23.93 11.67
N THR A 322 -9.64 -23.52 10.94
CA THR A 322 -9.73 -23.74 9.50
C THR A 322 -8.72 -22.85 8.76
N PRO A 323 -8.35 -23.21 7.52
CA PRO A 323 -7.51 -22.36 6.68
C PRO A 323 -8.10 -20.95 6.46
N GLU A 324 -9.45 -20.83 6.35
CA GLU A 324 -10.13 -19.53 6.27
C GLU A 324 -9.93 -18.69 7.54
N GLU A 325 -10.11 -19.28 8.72
CA GLU A 325 -9.94 -18.59 10.00
C GLU A 325 -8.49 -18.13 10.18
N PHE A 326 -7.52 -19.01 9.90
CA PHE A 326 -6.11 -18.68 9.94
C PHE A 326 -5.78 -17.51 9.00
N PHE A 327 -6.24 -17.57 7.74
CA PHE A 327 -6.00 -16.48 6.80
C PHE A 327 -6.67 -15.19 7.23
N THR A 328 -7.93 -15.26 7.66
CA THR A 328 -8.73 -14.09 8.05
C THR A 328 -8.09 -13.35 9.22
N GLU A 329 -7.57 -14.09 10.22
CA GLU A 329 -6.85 -13.51 11.34
C GLU A 329 -5.64 -12.68 10.87
N HIS A 330 -4.81 -13.27 10.01
CA HIS A 330 -3.63 -12.58 9.48
C HIS A 330 -4.02 -11.40 8.58
N ALA A 331 -5.00 -11.58 7.70
CA ALA A 331 -5.50 -10.52 6.82
C ALA A 331 -6.02 -9.31 7.60
N ASN A 332 -6.72 -9.53 8.72
CA ASN A 332 -7.21 -8.47 9.60
C ASN A 332 -6.07 -7.68 10.26
N GLN A 333 -4.92 -8.32 10.55
CA GLN A 333 -3.73 -7.60 11.04
C GLN A 333 -3.19 -6.65 9.98
N PHE A 334 -3.06 -7.10 8.72
CA PHE A 334 -2.64 -6.24 7.61
C PHE A 334 -3.64 -5.12 7.34
N GLU A 335 -4.94 -5.40 7.39
CA GLU A 335 -5.98 -4.38 7.24
C GLU A 335 -5.91 -3.33 8.36
N THR A 336 -5.65 -3.77 9.59
CA THR A 336 -5.44 -2.88 10.75
C THR A 336 -4.26 -1.94 10.52
N VAL A 337 -3.11 -2.47 10.09
CA VAL A 337 -1.93 -1.66 9.72
C VAL A 337 -2.29 -0.65 8.64
N LEU A 338 -2.99 -1.10 7.59
CA LEU A 338 -3.33 -0.25 6.46
C LEU A 338 -4.25 0.91 6.87
N ASN A 339 -5.31 0.61 7.62
CA ASN A 339 -6.24 1.63 8.13
C ASN A 339 -5.54 2.62 9.05
N ALA A 340 -4.64 2.13 9.90
CA ALA A 340 -3.98 2.98 10.87
C ALA A 340 -2.92 3.88 10.22
N THR A 341 -2.16 3.38 9.24
CA THR A 341 -1.23 4.21 8.45
C THR A 341 -1.97 5.33 7.70
N ALA A 342 -3.13 5.04 7.14
CA ALA A 342 -3.96 6.07 6.51
C ALA A 342 -4.40 7.14 7.52
N ALA A 343 -4.84 6.74 8.72
CA ALA A 343 -5.22 7.67 9.79
C ALA A 343 -4.03 8.52 10.27
N LEU A 344 -2.85 7.91 10.46
CA LEU A 344 -1.62 8.58 10.90
C LEU A 344 -1.17 9.67 9.92
N LYS A 345 -1.35 9.49 8.61
CA LYS A 345 -1.01 10.52 7.60
C LYS A 345 -1.83 11.80 7.79
N SER A 346 -3.06 11.69 8.30
CA SER A 346 -3.98 12.82 8.52
C SER A 346 -3.99 13.39 9.94
N ALA A 347 -3.35 12.72 10.90
CA ALA A 347 -3.46 13.04 12.32
C ALA A 347 -2.49 14.14 12.80
N ASP A 348 -2.92 14.92 13.79
CA ASP A 348 -2.05 15.80 14.57
C ASP A 348 -1.06 14.99 15.44
N LYS A 349 -0.07 15.67 16.04
CA LYS A 349 1.00 15.02 16.80
C LYS A 349 0.50 14.17 17.99
N GLU A 350 -0.49 14.67 18.73
CA GLU A 350 -1.00 13.99 19.92
C GLU A 350 -1.87 12.78 19.53
N SER A 351 -2.64 12.93 18.45
CA SER A 351 -3.41 11.84 17.85
C SER A 351 -2.54 10.74 17.26
N LYS A 352 -1.34 11.06 16.75
CA LYS A 352 -0.36 10.06 16.30
C LYS A 352 0.13 9.16 17.42
N GLU A 353 0.49 9.73 18.57
CA GLU A 353 0.98 8.95 19.72
C GLU A 353 -0.11 7.98 20.23
N ARG A 354 -1.36 8.42 20.33
CA ARG A 354 -2.50 7.56 20.70
C ARG A 354 -2.76 6.45 19.69
N LEU A 355 -2.77 6.78 18.39
CA LEU A 355 -2.95 5.79 17.33
C LEU A 355 -1.83 4.75 17.34
N GLN A 356 -0.59 5.15 17.63
CA GLN A 356 0.54 4.23 17.69
C GLN A 356 0.44 3.24 18.86
N ILE A 357 -0.08 3.67 20.01
CA ILE A 357 -0.39 2.77 21.14
C ILE A 357 -1.53 1.81 20.76
N ASP A 358 -2.64 2.30 20.20
CA ASP A 358 -3.78 1.47 19.78
C ASP A 358 -3.41 0.43 18.71
N ILE A 359 -2.55 0.80 17.75
CA ILE A 359 -1.97 -0.14 16.77
C ILE A 359 -1.14 -1.20 17.47
N THR A 360 -0.26 -0.78 18.39
CA THR A 360 0.61 -1.71 19.12
C THR A 360 -0.22 -2.68 19.94
N GLU A 361 -1.28 -2.21 20.60
CA GLU A 361 -2.21 -3.06 21.35
C GLU A 361 -3.00 -4.02 20.45
N LYS A 362 -3.48 -3.56 19.29
CA LYS A 362 -4.22 -4.39 18.31
C LYS A 362 -3.35 -5.42 17.59
N LEU A 363 -2.10 -5.07 17.29
CA LEU A 363 -1.11 -5.97 16.70
C LEU A 363 -0.44 -6.86 17.74
N SER A 364 -0.42 -6.45 19.01
CA SER A 364 -0.16 -7.33 20.14
C SER A 364 -1.37 -8.24 20.32
N THR A 365 -1.55 -9.17 19.40
CA THR A 365 -2.44 -10.29 19.66
C THR A 365 -1.93 -10.96 20.92
N LYS A 366 -2.66 -10.77 22.04
CA LYS A 366 -2.94 -11.91 22.91
C LYS A 366 -3.46 -12.98 21.97
N ASN A 367 -2.57 -13.88 21.58
CA ASN A 367 -2.82 -15.12 20.86
C ASN A 367 -3.86 -15.94 21.65
N LYS A 368 -5.12 -15.50 21.61
CA LYS A 368 -6.21 -16.15 22.33
C LYS A 368 -6.55 -17.50 21.72
N ASP A 369 -6.05 -17.78 20.50
CA ASP A 369 -6.37 -18.98 19.73
C ASP A 369 -5.15 -19.73 19.14
N ASN A 370 -3.92 -19.49 19.61
CA ASN A 370 -2.80 -20.48 19.45
C ASN A 370 -3.02 -21.73 20.33
N ASN A 371 -4.29 -22.12 20.51
CA ASN A 371 -4.87 -22.79 21.67
C ASN A 371 -4.42 -24.22 21.92
N ASN A 372 -3.49 -24.75 21.13
CA ASN A 372 -2.84 -26.00 21.48
C ASN A 372 -1.37 -25.82 21.85
N GLN A 373 -0.56 -24.92 21.27
CA GLN A 373 0.83 -24.79 21.73
C GLN A 373 0.85 -24.12 23.10
N PHE A 374 1.29 -24.89 24.09
CA PHE A 374 1.14 -24.58 25.50
C PHE A 374 2.46 -24.14 26.16
N GLY A 375 3.56 -24.31 25.43
CA GLY A 375 4.91 -23.93 25.83
C GLY A 375 5.94 -24.51 24.88
N PHE A 376 7.18 -24.04 25.01
CA PHE A 376 8.33 -24.64 24.36
C PHE A 376 9.49 -24.72 25.35
N LEU A 377 10.41 -25.64 25.15
CA LEU A 377 11.68 -25.68 25.86
C LEU A 377 12.81 -25.98 24.88
N LYS A 378 13.79 -25.09 24.81
CA LYS A 378 15.02 -25.27 24.03
C LYS A 378 16.06 -25.98 24.87
N TYR A 379 16.75 -26.95 24.28
CA TYR A 379 17.91 -27.63 24.86
C TYR A 379 19.20 -27.07 24.26
N ASN A 380 20.21 -26.85 25.10
CA ASN A 380 21.54 -26.41 24.65
C ASN A 380 22.35 -27.57 24.02
N ASP A 381 23.62 -27.32 23.72
CA ASP A 381 24.58 -28.27 23.16
C ASP A 381 24.85 -29.50 24.04
N LYS A 382 24.47 -29.46 25.32
CA LYS A 382 24.56 -30.57 26.27
C LYS A 382 23.22 -31.30 26.47
N GLY A 383 22.16 -30.87 25.80
CA GLY A 383 20.81 -31.41 26.02
C GLY A 383 20.15 -30.91 27.31
N GLU A 384 20.68 -29.84 27.92
CA GLU A 384 20.15 -29.25 29.13
C GLU A 384 19.14 -28.12 28.81
N PRO A 385 18.08 -27.95 29.61
CA PRO A 385 17.13 -26.83 29.45
C PRO A 385 17.84 -25.47 29.40
N SER A 386 17.68 -24.76 28.28
CA SER A 386 18.35 -23.50 27.98
C SER A 386 17.41 -22.30 28.06
N GLU A 387 16.25 -22.43 27.39
CA GLU A 387 15.33 -21.32 27.17
C GLU A 387 13.89 -21.83 27.06
N GLY A 388 12.92 -21.16 27.69
CA GLY A 388 11.50 -21.51 27.61
C GLY A 388 10.94 -22.10 28.90
N THR A 389 9.92 -22.95 28.79
CA THR A 389 9.15 -23.53 29.90
C THR A 389 9.20 -25.05 29.88
N GLU A 390 9.67 -25.67 30.96
CA GLU A 390 9.49 -27.10 31.20
C GLU A 390 8.18 -27.35 31.95
N ILE A 391 7.27 -28.13 31.36
CA ILE A 391 5.97 -28.44 31.94
C ILE A 391 5.96 -29.87 32.48
N THR A 392 5.83 -30.01 33.79
CA THR A 392 5.76 -31.32 34.46
C THR A 392 4.40 -31.50 35.14
N LYS A 393 3.67 -32.56 34.80
CA LYS A 393 2.45 -32.94 35.52
C LYS A 393 2.82 -33.72 36.79
N VAL A 394 2.29 -33.28 37.94
CA VAL A 394 2.53 -33.89 39.25
C VAL A 394 1.18 -34.20 39.89
N GLY A 395 0.67 -35.42 39.69
CA GLY A 395 -0.70 -35.76 40.10
C GLY A 395 -1.74 -34.91 39.35
N SER A 396 -2.51 -34.10 40.08
CA SER A 396 -3.48 -33.16 39.50
C SER A 396 -2.87 -31.79 39.16
N THR A 397 -1.67 -31.47 39.64
CA THR A 397 -1.03 -30.17 39.47
C THR A 397 -0.05 -30.15 38.31
N TYR A 398 0.31 -28.94 37.88
CA TYR A 398 1.31 -28.70 36.84
C TYR A 398 2.40 -27.80 37.39
N LYS A 399 3.64 -28.29 37.40
CA LYS A 399 4.83 -27.53 37.76
C LYS A 399 5.47 -26.99 36.48
N ILE A 400 5.69 -25.68 36.43
CA ILE A 400 6.33 -24.98 35.31
C ILE A 400 7.66 -24.42 35.77
N ASP A 401 8.75 -24.91 35.20
CA ASP A 401 10.09 -24.36 35.39
C ASP A 401 10.43 -23.45 34.18
N PHE A 402 10.79 -22.20 34.43
CA PHE A 402 11.12 -21.20 33.41
C PHE A 402 12.63 -21.08 33.27
N TYR A 403 13.13 -21.10 32.04
CA TYR A 403 14.55 -21.07 31.70
C TYR A 403 14.85 -19.88 30.79
N ILE A 404 15.92 -19.14 31.10
CA ILE A 404 16.48 -18.07 30.28
C ILE A 404 18.00 -18.19 30.34
N ASN A 405 18.67 -18.19 29.19
CA ASN A 405 20.14 -18.23 29.08
C ASN A 405 20.78 -19.32 29.95
N ASP A 406 20.35 -20.56 29.77
CA ASP A 406 20.85 -21.76 30.47
C ASP A 406 20.60 -21.78 31.99
N ARG A 407 19.71 -20.92 32.48
CA ARG A 407 19.39 -20.84 33.91
C ARG A 407 17.91 -20.94 34.15
N LYS A 408 17.54 -21.76 35.14
CA LYS A 408 16.19 -21.74 35.68
C LYS A 408 15.99 -20.44 36.47
N VAL A 409 15.10 -19.58 35.99
CA VAL A 409 14.82 -18.27 36.57
C VAL A 409 13.62 -18.28 37.50
N LYS A 410 12.66 -19.19 37.30
CA LYS A 410 11.44 -19.28 38.11
C LYS A 410 10.86 -20.69 38.12
N THR A 411 10.16 -21.05 39.20
CA THR A 411 9.28 -22.22 39.26
C THR A 411 7.89 -21.74 39.71
N THR A 412 6.85 -22.15 38.98
CA THR A 412 5.45 -21.86 39.31
C THR A 412 4.66 -23.18 39.36
N THR A 413 3.62 -23.26 40.18
CA THR A 413 2.74 -24.43 40.24
C THR A 413 1.29 -24.02 40.05
N TYR A 414 0.58 -24.75 39.19
CA TYR A 414 -0.83 -24.59 38.89
C TYR A 414 -1.61 -25.80 39.40
N LYS A 415 -2.77 -25.56 40.03
CA LYS A 415 -3.53 -26.62 40.72
C LYS A 415 -4.13 -27.64 39.76
N ASN A 416 -4.45 -27.20 38.55
CA ASN A 416 -5.08 -28.00 37.51
C ASN A 416 -4.86 -27.36 36.13
N LEU A 417 -5.32 -28.06 35.08
CA LEU A 417 -5.19 -27.61 33.70
C LEU A 417 -5.96 -26.31 33.42
N GLU A 418 -7.12 -26.10 34.05
CA GLU A 418 -7.94 -24.90 33.83
C GLU A 418 -7.24 -23.64 34.37
N GLU A 419 -6.60 -23.74 35.53
CA GLU A 419 -5.80 -22.65 36.09
C GLU A 419 -4.58 -22.36 35.20
N LEU A 420 -3.93 -23.42 34.72
CA LEU A 420 -2.79 -23.32 33.82
C LEU A 420 -3.17 -22.65 32.48
N LYS A 421 -4.28 -23.06 31.84
CA LYS A 421 -4.83 -22.43 30.61
C LYS A 421 -5.13 -20.95 30.82
N LYS A 422 -5.72 -20.60 31.96
CA LYS A 422 -6.08 -19.20 32.28
C LYS A 422 -4.85 -18.31 32.46
N LYS A 423 -3.74 -18.87 32.94
CA LYS A 423 -2.52 -18.12 33.27
C LYS A 423 -1.52 -18.04 32.13
N ASP A 424 -1.56 -19.02 31.22
CA ASP A 424 -0.74 -19.10 30.01
C ASP A 424 0.79 -18.98 30.28
N PRO A 425 1.52 -20.12 30.31
CA PRO A 425 2.97 -20.11 30.52
C PRO A 425 3.76 -19.25 29.53
N LEU A 426 3.29 -19.08 28.29
CA LEU A 426 3.95 -18.24 27.30
C LEU A 426 3.85 -16.76 27.67
N THR A 427 2.65 -16.30 28.03
CA THR A 427 2.46 -14.93 28.56
C THR A 427 3.34 -14.69 29.79
N GLU A 428 3.43 -15.66 30.72
CA GLU A 428 4.29 -15.52 31.89
C GLU A 428 5.77 -15.46 31.54
N LEU A 429 6.23 -16.30 30.60
CA LEU A 429 7.60 -16.29 30.11
C LEU A 429 7.95 -14.94 29.47
N ILE A 430 7.07 -14.38 28.63
CA ILE A 430 7.24 -13.04 28.02
C ILE A 430 7.39 -11.96 29.11
N ASN A 431 6.57 -12.03 30.17
CA ASN A 431 6.69 -11.09 31.28
C ASN A 431 8.03 -11.23 32.02
N ILE A 432 8.59 -12.44 32.11
CA ILE A 432 9.92 -12.63 32.72
C ILE A 432 11.02 -12.08 31.80
N TYR A 433 10.89 -12.13 30.48
CA TYR A 433 11.86 -11.48 29.58
C TYR A 433 11.86 -9.96 29.68
N ASN A 434 10.70 -9.37 29.97
CA ASN A 434 10.52 -7.91 29.99
C ASN A 434 10.87 -7.26 31.34
N ASN A 435 11.14 -8.05 32.38
CA ASN A 435 11.51 -7.59 33.73
C ASN A 435 12.92 -8.05 34.08
#